data_AF-A0A961I9Q2-F1
#
_entry.id   AF-A0A961I9Q2-F1
#
_cell.length_a   1.000
_cell.length_b   1.000
_cell.length_c   1.000
_cell.angle_alpha   90.00
_cell.angle_beta   90.00
_cell.angle_gamma   90.00
#
_symmetry.space_group_name_H-M   'P 1'
#
loop_
_entity.id
_entity.type
_entity.pdbx_description
1 polymer ?
#
loop_
_entity_poly.entity_id
_entity_poly.type
_entity_poly.pdbx_seq_one_letter_code
_entity_poly.pdbx_strand_id
1 'polypeptide(L)'
;MSRSILLFTALVFSQLLSAQDTDNTLFPASWAGTWAGRLEIFNPEGKVQEVPMELQIRNLDTAYTWTIIYGEGEKADRREYLLRAVK
;
A
#
# COMPACT_ATOMS: atom_id res chain seq x y z
N MET A 1 37.86 32.03 -5.58
CA MET A 1 36.39 31.87 -5.37
C MET A 1 35.77 30.71 -6.16
N SER A 2 36.39 30.19 -7.22
CA SER A 2 35.77 29.14 -8.06
C SER A 2 35.75 27.71 -7.45
N ARG A 3 36.81 27.28 -6.76
CA ARG A 3 36.90 25.88 -6.25
C ARG A 3 35.97 25.57 -5.06
N SER A 4 35.82 26.49 -4.12
CA SER A 4 35.01 26.27 -2.91
C SER A 4 33.51 26.28 -3.20
N ILE A 5 33.06 27.08 -4.18
CA ILE A 5 31.66 27.11 -4.62
C ILE A 5 31.30 25.81 -5.33
N LEU A 6 32.18 25.30 -6.20
CA LEU A 6 31.99 24.02 -6.90
C LEU A 6 31.92 22.81 -5.93
N LEU A 7 32.71 22.82 -4.86
CA LEU A 7 32.65 21.79 -3.82
C LEU A 7 31.36 21.86 -3.00
N PHE A 8 30.87 23.08 -2.73
CA PHE A 8 29.64 23.29 -1.99
C PHE A 8 28.39 22.91 -2.81
N THR A 9 28.35 23.24 -4.11
CA THR A 9 27.27 22.79 -5.01
C THR A 9 27.28 21.28 -5.22
N ALA A 10 28.46 20.64 -5.30
CA ALA A 10 28.55 19.18 -5.37
C ALA A 10 28.03 18.48 -4.09
N LEU A 11 28.32 19.06 -2.90
CA LEU A 11 27.84 18.52 -1.62
C LEU A 11 26.32 18.61 -1.49
N VAL A 12 25.72 19.75 -1.86
CA VAL A 12 24.25 19.92 -1.84
C VAL A 12 23.56 19.02 -2.87
N PHE A 13 24.15 18.80 -4.04
CA PHE A 13 23.61 17.91 -5.06
C PHE A 13 23.66 16.43 -4.63
N SER A 14 24.65 16.04 -3.82
CA SER A 14 24.76 14.67 -3.30
C SER A 14 23.65 14.28 -2.32
N GLN A 15 23.01 15.26 -1.67
CA GLN A 15 21.88 15.02 -0.77
C GLN A 15 20.55 14.80 -1.53
N LEU A 16 20.49 15.10 -2.82
CA LEU A 16 19.31 14.89 -3.68
C LEU A 16 19.27 13.50 -4.32
N LEU A 17 20.29 12.64 -4.09
CA LEU A 17 20.40 11.31 -4.70
C LEU A 17 19.67 10.20 -3.93
N SER A 18 18.83 10.53 -2.94
CA SER A 18 18.05 9.54 -2.19
C SER A 18 16.74 9.22 -2.91
N ALA A 19 16.79 8.41 -3.96
CA ALA A 19 15.60 7.93 -4.68
C ALA A 19 15.63 6.41 -4.98
N GLN A 20 16.55 5.66 -4.39
CA GLN A 20 16.54 4.21 -4.51
C GLN A 20 15.60 3.61 -3.45
N ASP A 21 14.30 3.66 -3.74
CA ASP A 21 13.35 2.78 -3.09
C ASP A 21 13.83 1.34 -3.31
N THR A 22 14.31 0.72 -2.24
CA THR A 22 14.77 -0.68 -2.25
C THR A 22 13.57 -1.65 -2.25
N ASP A 23 12.38 -1.16 -2.59
CA ASP A 23 11.10 -1.91 -2.61
C ASP A 23 10.95 -2.83 -3.82
N ASN A 24 11.98 -3.00 -4.67
CA ASN A 24 11.83 -3.72 -5.93
C ASN A 24 11.86 -5.26 -5.80
N THR A 25 11.87 -5.82 -4.59
CA THR A 25 11.78 -7.28 -4.36
C THR A 25 10.87 -7.68 -3.20
N LEU A 26 10.29 -6.73 -2.45
CA LEU A 26 9.48 -6.98 -1.26
C LEU A 26 8.15 -6.24 -1.38
N PHE A 27 7.07 -6.86 -0.91
CA PHE A 27 5.78 -6.18 -0.78
C PHE A 27 5.93 -4.96 0.15
N PRO A 28 5.49 -3.75 -0.25
CA PRO A 28 5.78 -2.53 0.50
C PRO A 28 5.26 -2.58 1.93
N ALA A 29 6.13 -2.31 2.90
CA ALA A 29 5.75 -2.33 4.31
C ALA A 29 4.66 -1.29 4.64
N SER A 30 4.61 -0.19 3.89
CA SER A 30 3.62 0.88 4.04
C SER A 30 2.18 0.45 3.71
N TRP A 31 1.99 -0.69 3.02
CA TRP A 31 0.67 -1.23 2.72
C TRP A 31 0.09 -2.05 3.87
N ALA A 32 0.94 -2.52 4.79
CA ALA A 32 0.47 -3.21 5.99
C ALA A 32 -0.35 -2.26 6.87
N GLY A 33 -1.55 -2.68 7.24
CA GLY A 33 -2.48 -1.82 7.95
C GLY A 33 -3.94 -2.26 7.80
N THR A 34 -4.83 -1.45 8.35
CA THR A 34 -6.27 -1.58 8.16
C THR A 34 -6.74 -0.41 7.32
N TRP A 35 -7.38 -0.72 6.20
CA TRP A 35 -7.91 0.24 5.24
C TRP A 35 -9.42 0.10 5.20
N ALA A 36 -10.14 1.09 5.72
CA ALA A 36 -11.60 1.09 5.76
C ALA A 36 -12.18 2.09 4.77
N GLY A 37 -13.33 1.75 4.17
CA GLY A 37 -14.01 2.60 3.21
C GLY A 37 -15.39 2.10 2.83
N ARG A 38 -15.92 2.65 1.76
CA ARG A 38 -17.20 2.24 1.16
C ARG A 38 -16.91 1.62 -0.20
N LEU A 39 -17.33 0.36 -0.39
CA LEU A 39 -17.37 -0.27 -1.70
C LEU A 39 -18.61 0.22 -2.42
N GLU A 40 -18.41 0.92 -3.53
CA GLU A 40 -19.48 1.36 -4.42
C GLU A 40 -19.55 0.44 -5.64
N ILE A 41 -20.74 -0.06 -5.94
CA ILE A 41 -21.01 -0.93 -7.09
C ILE A 41 -21.90 -0.16 -8.07
N PHE A 42 -21.49 -0.15 -9.33
CA PHE A 42 -22.17 0.58 -10.40
C PHE A 42 -22.62 -0.36 -11.53
N ASN A 43 -23.66 0.05 -12.24
CA ASN A 43 -24.13 -0.52 -13.49
C ASN A 43 -24.29 0.61 -14.54
N PRO A 44 -24.76 0.35 -15.78
CA PRO A 44 -24.94 1.39 -16.79
C PRO A 44 -25.89 2.53 -16.39
N GLU A 45 -26.86 2.28 -15.50
CA GLU A 45 -27.81 3.27 -15.02
C GLU A 45 -27.29 4.09 -13.82
N GLY A 46 -26.18 3.69 -13.20
CA GLY A 46 -25.51 4.41 -12.13
C GLY A 46 -25.14 3.53 -10.95
N LYS A 47 -25.06 4.13 -9.75
CA LYS A 47 -24.71 3.43 -8.52
C LYS A 47 -25.85 2.54 -8.06
N VAL A 48 -25.61 1.25 -7.92
CA VAL A 48 -26.63 0.26 -7.55
C VAL A 48 -26.49 -0.23 -6.11
N GLN A 49 -25.30 -0.13 -5.52
CA GLN A 49 -25.08 -0.58 -4.15
C GLN A 49 -23.89 0.15 -3.52
N GLU A 50 -23.95 0.30 -2.19
CA GLU A 50 -22.84 0.74 -1.37
C GLU A 50 -22.77 -0.12 -0.11
N VAL A 51 -21.58 -0.64 0.22
CA VAL A 51 -21.37 -1.51 1.39
C VAL A 51 -20.12 -1.04 2.15
N PRO A 52 -20.13 -0.98 3.50
CA PRO A 52 -18.89 -0.75 4.23
C PRO A 52 -17.90 -1.89 3.94
N MET A 53 -16.63 -1.57 3.79
CA MET A 53 -15.59 -2.54 3.47
C MET A 53 -14.31 -2.22 4.24
N GLU A 54 -13.64 -3.27 4.71
CA GLU A 54 -12.32 -3.17 5.33
C GLU A 54 -11.34 -4.15 4.66
N LEU A 55 -10.11 -3.69 4.40
CA LEU A 55 -8.99 -4.52 4.01
C LEU A 55 -7.94 -4.52 5.13
N GLN A 56 -7.64 -5.71 5.66
CA GLN A 56 -6.61 -5.92 6.66
C GLN A 56 -5.42 -6.63 6.03
N ILE A 57 -4.27 -5.93 6.01
CA ILE A 57 -3.00 -6.50 5.59
C ILE A 57 -2.11 -6.62 6.82
N ARG A 58 -1.62 -7.82 7.12
CA ARG A 58 -0.71 -8.09 8.23
C ARG A 58 0.51 -8.82 7.71
N ASN A 59 1.69 -8.42 8.20
CA ASN A 59 2.94 -9.09 7.87
C ASN A 59 2.99 -10.45 8.57
N LEU A 60 3.40 -11.47 7.82
CA LEU A 60 3.87 -12.76 8.30
C LEU A 60 5.32 -12.86 7.81
N ASP A 61 6.28 -13.38 8.58
CA ASP A 61 7.72 -13.31 8.25
C ASP A 61 8.12 -13.38 6.76
N THR A 62 7.48 -14.25 5.95
CA THR A 62 7.71 -14.40 4.50
C THR A 62 6.47 -14.20 3.61
N ALA A 63 5.35 -13.74 4.17
CA ALA A 63 4.06 -13.63 3.51
C ALA A 63 3.22 -12.49 4.10
N TYR A 64 2.02 -12.24 3.57
CA TYR A 64 1.08 -11.32 4.21
C TYR A 64 -0.29 -11.97 4.31
N THR A 65 -1.03 -11.69 5.37
CA THR A 65 -2.48 -11.90 5.33
C THR A 65 -3.10 -10.84 4.44
N TRP A 66 -4.14 -11.23 3.72
CA TRP A 66 -4.96 -10.33 2.93
C TRP A 66 -6.42 -10.63 3.24
N THR A 67 -6.96 -9.96 4.23
CA THR A 67 -8.33 -10.22 4.71
C THR A 67 -9.23 -9.09 4.26
N ILE A 68 -10.24 -9.43 3.46
CA ILE A 68 -11.26 -8.50 3.01
C ILE A 68 -12.52 -8.76 3.84
N ILE A 69 -13.14 -7.71 4.36
CA ILE A 69 -14.39 -7.78 5.11
C ILE A 69 -15.40 -6.89 4.41
N TYR A 70 -16.50 -7.46 3.94
CA TYR A 70 -17.64 -6.73 3.37
C TYR A 70 -18.77 -6.68 4.39
N GLY A 71 -19.36 -5.51 4.61
CA GLY A 71 -20.43 -5.34 5.59
C GLY A 71 -19.92 -5.18 7.03
N GLU A 72 -20.85 -5.21 7.98
CA GLU A 72 -20.58 -4.99 9.40
C GLU A 72 -21.43 -5.92 10.28
N GLY A 73 -20.98 -6.13 11.52
CA GLY A 73 -21.67 -6.98 12.50
C GLY A 73 -21.82 -8.44 12.03
N GLU A 74 -22.95 -9.06 12.37
CA GLU A 74 -23.21 -10.47 12.05
C GLU A 74 -23.42 -10.76 10.55
N LYS A 75 -23.62 -9.71 9.74
CA LYS A 75 -23.78 -9.84 8.28
C LYS A 75 -22.47 -9.64 7.52
N ALA A 76 -21.36 -9.44 8.23
CA ALA A 76 -20.07 -9.25 7.61
C ALA A 76 -19.61 -10.54 6.90
N ASP A 77 -19.28 -10.42 5.62
CA ASP A 77 -18.67 -11.49 4.84
C ASP A 77 -17.14 -11.31 4.85
N ARG A 78 -16.44 -12.26 5.46
CA ARG A 78 -15.00 -12.24 5.63
C ARG A 78 -14.33 -13.19 4.63
N ARG A 79 -13.42 -12.65 3.84
CA ARG A 79 -12.62 -13.38 2.85
C ARG A 79 -11.15 -13.35 3.25
N GLU A 80 -10.62 -14.49 3.66
CA GLU A 80 -9.24 -14.62 4.12
C GLU A 80 -8.37 -15.19 3.01
N TYR A 81 -7.36 -14.43 2.61
CA TYR A 81 -6.36 -14.84 1.65
C TYR A 81 -4.97 -14.68 2.24
N LEU A 82 -4.01 -15.30 1.57
CA LEU A 82 -2.62 -15.22 1.94
C LEU A 82 -1.79 -14.83 0.72
N LEU A 83 -1.07 -13.72 0.83
CA LEU A 83 -0.25 -13.15 -0.21
C LEU A 83 1.18 -13.69 -0.06
N ARG A 84 1.71 -14.32 -1.12
CA ARG A 84 3.07 -14.86 -1.21
C ARG A 84 3.68 -14.50 -2.56
N ALA A 85 5.00 -14.36 -2.59
CA ALA A 85 5.72 -14.28 -3.84
C ALA A 85 5.49 -15.54 -4.67
N VAL A 86 5.16 -15.37 -5.95
CA VAL A 86 5.14 -16.47 -6.91
C VAL A 86 6.57 -16.70 -7.38
N LYS A 87 7.02 -17.95 -7.33
CA LYS A 87 8.35 -18.36 -7.80
C LYS A 87 8.37 -18.55 -9.30
#